data_AF-V8D517-F1
#
_entry.id   AF-V8D517-F1
#
_cell.length_a   1.000
_cell.length_b   1.000
_cell.length_c   1.000
_cell.angle_alpha   90.00
_cell.angle_beta   90.00
_cell.angle_gamma   90.00
#
_symmetry.space_group_name_H-M   'P 1'
#
loop_
_entity.id
_entity.type
_entity.pdbx_description
1 polymer ?
#
loop_
_entity_poly.entity_id
_entity_poly.type
_entity_poly.pdbx_seq_one_letter_code
_entity_poly.pdbx_strand_id
1 'polypeptide(L)'
;MDHEHQHGSSEQRYPVDENTVAEQAEWMAGRGGSFASRSGRRLSEQVSRRSVISRIGRWTMGASGVALVSSLPVSRALAAPEPETPAAPEPLVPVYDGKNPAECEYWRWCSMDGTACAACNGGGVTTCAPGSKPGAEFWVGCCTNPDDGKTYLIAYYDCCGAPSCSQSFCGEPDMQATMYNPVSGSYDQEIIWCVSDESQAYTCTMAPIIGKDCQARPAARPKVGAGS
;
A
#
# COMPACT_ATOMS: atom_id res chain seq x y z
N MET A 1 -29.70 -25.64 -47.09
CA MET A 1 -28.61 -26.40 -46.44
C MET A 1 -27.74 -25.34 -45.79
N ASP A 2 -28.18 -24.90 -44.62
CA ASP A 2 -27.57 -23.81 -43.87
C ASP A 2 -26.38 -24.36 -43.08
N HIS A 3 -25.23 -23.70 -43.22
CA HIS A 3 -24.04 -23.99 -42.42
C HIS A 3 -23.94 -22.94 -41.29
N GLU A 4 -24.29 -23.37 -40.09
CA GLU A 4 -24.18 -22.59 -38.86
C GLU A 4 -22.75 -22.68 -38.31
N HIS A 5 -22.01 -21.57 -38.33
CA HIS A 5 -20.70 -21.45 -37.70
C HIS A 5 -20.87 -21.13 -36.22
N GLN A 6 -20.68 -22.12 -35.35
CA GLN A 6 -20.53 -21.90 -33.90
C GLN A 6 -19.11 -21.41 -33.58
N HIS A 7 -18.99 -20.12 -33.26
CA HIS A 7 -17.83 -19.56 -32.57
C HIS A 7 -17.93 -19.88 -31.07
N GLY A 8 -17.19 -20.89 -30.62
CA GLY A 8 -16.90 -21.10 -29.19
C GLY A 8 -15.60 -20.40 -28.83
N SER A 9 -15.66 -19.27 -28.14
CA SER A 9 -14.49 -18.66 -27.51
C SER A 9 -14.04 -19.52 -26.32
N SER A 10 -12.97 -20.30 -26.49
CA SER A 10 -12.30 -20.97 -25.37
C SER A 10 -11.46 -19.94 -24.61
N GLU A 11 -12.07 -19.28 -23.64
CA GLU A 11 -11.34 -18.53 -22.61
C GLU A 11 -10.53 -19.55 -21.80
N GLN A 12 -9.19 -19.52 -21.93
CA GLN A 12 -8.30 -20.31 -21.08
C GLN A 12 -8.34 -19.73 -19.66
N ARG A 13 -9.36 -20.09 -18.88
CA ARG A 13 -9.27 -19.96 -17.42
C ARG A 13 -8.32 -21.03 -16.91
N TYR A 14 -7.36 -20.60 -16.10
CA TYR A 14 -6.61 -21.54 -15.25
C TYR A 14 -7.62 -22.40 -14.48
N PRO A 15 -7.41 -23.72 -14.37
CA PRO A 15 -8.27 -24.58 -13.58
C PRO A 15 -8.15 -24.15 -12.12
N VAL A 16 -9.12 -23.38 -11.66
CA VAL A 16 -9.26 -23.03 -10.25
C VAL A 16 -9.92 -24.23 -9.58
N ASP A 17 -9.18 -24.93 -8.72
CA ASP A 17 -9.77 -25.94 -7.87
C ASP A 17 -10.62 -25.23 -6.81
N GLU A 18 -11.94 -25.24 -7.00
CA GLU A 18 -12.88 -24.58 -6.11
C GLU A 18 -12.74 -25.04 -4.65
N ASN A 19 -12.25 -26.26 -4.42
CA ASN A 19 -12.00 -26.75 -3.06
C ASN A 19 -10.81 -26.02 -2.43
N THR A 20 -9.73 -25.77 -3.18
CA THR A 20 -8.57 -25.02 -2.68
C THR A 20 -8.93 -23.56 -2.38
N VAL A 21 -9.77 -22.94 -3.22
CA VAL A 21 -10.26 -21.58 -2.99
C VAL A 21 -11.16 -21.53 -1.76
N ALA A 22 -12.05 -22.51 -1.58
CA ALA A 22 -12.89 -22.62 -0.38
C ALA A 22 -12.05 -22.83 0.89
N GLU A 23 -11.03 -23.68 0.83
CA GLU A 23 -10.11 -23.92 1.95
C GLU A 23 -9.29 -22.67 2.29
N GLN A 24 -8.80 -21.93 1.29
CA GLN A 24 -8.13 -20.65 1.48
C GLN A 24 -9.09 -19.60 2.07
N ALA A 25 -10.33 -19.51 1.58
CA ALA A 25 -11.33 -18.58 2.11
C ALA A 25 -11.66 -18.87 3.58
N GLU A 26 -11.84 -20.14 3.95
CA GLU A 26 -12.02 -20.55 5.35
C GLU A 26 -10.77 -20.27 6.20
N TRP A 27 -9.57 -20.47 5.64
CA TRP A 27 -8.32 -20.12 6.31
C TRP A 27 -8.18 -18.62 6.57
N MET A 28 -8.49 -17.77 5.58
CA MET A 28 -8.50 -16.30 5.68
C MET A 28 -9.57 -15.79 6.64
N ALA A 29 -10.72 -16.47 6.71
CA ALA A 29 -11.75 -16.21 7.72
C ALA A 29 -11.39 -16.73 9.13
N GLY A 30 -10.17 -17.24 9.34
CA GLY A 30 -9.67 -17.72 10.63
C GLY A 30 -10.23 -19.08 11.07
N ARG A 31 -10.99 -19.76 10.21
CA ARG A 31 -11.68 -21.03 10.48
C ARG A 31 -10.93 -22.26 9.94
N GLY A 32 -10.10 -22.08 8.91
CA GLY A 32 -9.29 -23.15 8.31
C GLY A 32 -8.09 -23.60 9.15
N GLY A 33 -7.59 -24.80 8.89
CA GLY A 33 -6.42 -25.40 9.55
C GLY A 33 -6.72 -26.25 10.79
N SER A 34 -5.70 -26.78 11.46
CA SER A 34 -5.86 -27.55 12.70
C SER A 34 -6.20 -26.65 13.89
N PHE A 35 -6.74 -27.23 14.98
CA PHE A 35 -6.99 -26.47 16.22
C PHE A 35 -5.74 -25.77 16.74
N ALA A 36 -4.58 -26.43 16.68
CA ALA A 36 -3.31 -25.84 17.07
C ALA A 36 -2.97 -24.59 16.24
N SER A 37 -3.17 -24.64 14.92
CA SER A 37 -2.91 -23.50 14.03
C SER A 37 -3.85 -22.32 14.29
N ARG A 38 -5.13 -22.58 14.61
CA ARG A 38 -6.12 -21.54 14.93
C ARG A 38 -5.82 -20.91 16.28
N SER A 39 -5.53 -21.72 17.29
CA SER A 39 -5.17 -21.25 18.63
C SER A 39 -3.86 -20.47 18.61
N GLY A 40 -2.86 -20.92 17.85
CA GLY A 40 -1.59 -20.20 17.67
C GLY A 40 -1.75 -18.83 17.01
N ARG A 41 -2.62 -18.70 16.00
CA ARG A 41 -2.95 -17.41 15.37
C ARG A 41 -3.69 -16.47 16.31
N ARG A 42 -4.73 -16.93 17.02
CA ARG A 42 -5.42 -16.14 18.05
C ARG A 42 -4.50 -15.68 19.17
N LEU A 43 -3.60 -16.55 19.62
CA LEU A 43 -2.58 -16.18 20.60
C LEU A 43 -1.63 -15.14 20.04
N SER A 44 -1.22 -15.24 18.77
CA SER A 44 -0.34 -14.26 18.13
C SER A 44 -1.01 -12.89 17.95
N GLU A 45 -2.31 -12.87 17.64
CA GLU A 45 -3.12 -11.65 17.54
C GLU A 45 -3.32 -10.98 18.91
N GLN A 46 -3.51 -11.77 19.97
CA GLN A 46 -3.75 -11.25 21.32
C GLN A 46 -2.47 -10.95 22.11
N VAL A 47 -1.36 -11.63 21.80
CA VAL A 47 -0.07 -11.47 22.49
C VAL A 47 0.82 -10.53 21.70
N SER A 48 0.67 -9.23 21.95
CA SER A 48 1.60 -8.23 21.43
C SER A 48 3.03 -8.50 21.94
N ARG A 49 4.00 -8.57 21.02
CA ARG A 49 5.43 -8.76 21.33
C ARG A 49 5.97 -7.75 22.37
N ARG A 50 5.33 -6.57 22.48
CA ARG A 50 5.65 -5.52 23.47
C ARG A 50 5.21 -5.87 24.91
N SER A 51 4.18 -6.69 25.09
CA SER A 51 3.66 -7.13 26.40
C SER A 51 4.50 -8.26 27.02
N VAL A 52 5.02 -9.16 26.19
CA VAL A 52 5.84 -10.29 26.66
C VAL A 52 7.24 -9.82 27.10
N ILE A 53 7.88 -8.94 26.33
CA ILE A 53 9.20 -8.40 26.67
C ILE A 53 9.13 -7.56 27.97
N SER A 54 8.07 -6.77 28.16
CA SER A 54 7.89 -5.99 29.39
C SER A 54 7.60 -6.86 30.62
N ARG A 55 6.94 -8.02 30.46
CA ARG A 55 6.72 -8.98 31.55
C ARG A 55 7.97 -9.79 31.88
N ILE A 56 8.75 -10.22 30.89
CA ILE A 56 10.03 -10.91 31.10
C ILE A 56 11.04 -9.97 31.77
N GLY A 57 11.13 -8.71 31.33
CA GLY A 57 12.00 -7.70 31.95
C GLY A 57 11.67 -7.44 33.43
N ARG A 58 10.38 -7.49 33.82
CA ARG A 58 9.95 -7.36 35.22
C ARG A 58 10.31 -8.58 36.07
N TRP A 59 10.37 -9.78 35.50
CA TRP A 59 10.78 -10.99 36.21
C TRP A 59 12.31 -11.11 36.36
N THR A 60 13.08 -10.70 35.35
CA THR A 60 14.55 -10.68 35.45
C THR A 60 15.05 -9.62 36.42
N MET A 61 14.37 -8.46 36.52
CA MET A 61 14.68 -7.45 37.55
C MET A 61 14.25 -7.83 38.98
N GLY A 62 13.37 -8.83 39.14
CA GLY A 62 12.92 -9.30 40.46
C GLY A 62 13.85 -10.33 41.12
N ALA A 63 14.63 -11.08 40.33
CA ALA A 63 15.48 -12.17 40.85
C ALA A 63 16.94 -11.74 41.15
N SER A 64 17.42 -10.68 40.50
CA SER A 64 18.71 -10.05 40.81
C SER A 64 18.44 -8.73 41.51
N GLY A 65 18.44 -8.73 42.85
CA GLY A 65 18.27 -7.55 43.71
C GLY A 65 19.36 -6.50 43.55
N VAL A 66 19.41 -5.86 42.38
CA VAL A 66 20.27 -4.73 42.05
C VAL A 66 19.35 -3.67 41.46
N ALA A 67 18.69 -2.93 42.35
CA ALA A 67 18.11 -1.64 42.01
C ALA A 67 19.25 -0.64 41.78
N LEU A 68 19.90 -0.71 40.63
CA LEU A 68 20.64 0.45 40.11
C LEU A 68 19.62 1.37 39.46
N VAL A 69 18.94 2.11 40.33
CA VAL A 69 18.34 3.39 40.01
C VAL A 69 19.48 4.29 39.57
N SER A 70 19.86 4.18 38.30
CA SER A 70 20.45 5.30 37.58
C SER A 70 19.27 6.19 37.17
N SER A 71 18.70 6.88 38.16
CA SER A 71 17.88 8.06 37.94
C SER A 71 18.80 9.16 37.42
N LEU A 72 19.27 9.00 36.18
CA LEU A 72 19.58 10.17 35.38
C LEU A 72 18.24 10.90 35.26
N PRO A 73 18.13 12.14 35.75
CA PRO A 73 16.95 12.94 35.48
C PRO A 73 16.96 13.20 33.98
N VAL A 74 16.29 12.34 33.21
CA VAL A 74 15.76 12.78 31.94
C VAL A 74 14.69 13.78 32.33
N SER A 75 15.08 15.04 32.40
CA SER A 75 14.15 16.12 32.17
C SER A 75 13.51 15.83 30.82
N ARG A 76 12.36 15.14 30.83
CA ARG A 76 11.31 15.52 29.92
C ARG A 76 11.09 16.99 30.27
N ALA A 77 11.73 17.87 29.51
CA ALA A 77 11.10 19.12 29.21
C ALA A 77 9.73 18.69 28.69
N LEU A 78 8.74 18.74 29.57
CA LEU A 78 7.37 18.88 29.15
C LEU A 78 7.43 20.18 28.36
N ALA A 79 7.65 20.06 27.04
CA ALA A 79 7.06 21.02 26.15
C ALA A 79 5.60 21.02 26.62
N ALA A 80 5.22 22.11 27.28
CA ALA A 80 3.83 22.34 27.60
C ALA A 80 3.08 22.02 26.29
N PRO A 81 1.98 21.24 26.33
CA PRO A 81 1.15 21.12 25.16
C PRO A 81 0.89 22.55 24.72
N GLU A 82 1.48 22.96 23.60
CA GLU A 82 1.07 24.18 22.95
C GLU A 82 -0.44 24.04 22.82
N PRO A 83 -1.21 25.09 23.17
CA PRO A 83 -2.64 25.03 22.92
C PRO A 83 -2.79 24.60 21.48
N GLU A 84 -3.37 23.42 21.26
CA GLU A 84 -3.67 22.92 19.93
C GLU A 84 -4.63 23.93 19.32
N THR A 85 -4.08 24.96 18.67
CA THR A 85 -4.80 25.70 17.67
C THR A 85 -5.38 24.64 16.76
N PRO A 86 -6.70 24.61 16.54
CA PRO A 86 -7.32 23.64 15.66
C PRO A 86 -6.51 23.64 14.36
N ALA A 87 -5.75 22.57 14.13
CA ALA A 87 -4.94 22.47 12.93
C ALA A 87 -5.91 22.66 11.77
N ALA A 88 -5.57 23.56 10.83
CA ALA A 88 -6.34 23.69 9.61
C ALA A 88 -6.51 22.27 9.03
N PRO A 89 -7.70 21.91 8.51
CA PRO A 89 -7.91 20.60 7.95
C PRO A 89 -6.81 20.33 6.91
N GLU A 90 -6.06 19.25 7.12
CA GLU A 90 -5.00 18.90 6.18
C GLU A 90 -5.59 18.70 4.79
N PRO A 91 -4.90 19.15 3.74
CA PRO A 91 -5.39 19.03 2.39
C PRO A 91 -5.58 17.55 2.04
N LEU A 92 -6.67 17.20 1.34
CA LEU A 92 -6.95 15.81 0.96
C LEU A 92 -6.06 15.29 -0.18
N VAL A 93 -5.33 16.19 -0.85
CA VAL A 93 -4.40 15.90 -1.94
C VAL A 93 -3.10 16.62 -1.62
N PRO A 94 -1.93 15.95 -1.69
CA PRO A 94 -0.65 16.63 -1.53
C PRO A 94 -0.45 17.67 -2.63
N VAL A 95 0.16 18.79 -2.30
CA VAL A 95 0.47 19.84 -3.26
C VAL A 95 1.81 19.50 -3.90
N TYR A 96 1.75 18.95 -5.11
CA TYR A 96 2.90 18.60 -5.93
C TYR A 96 2.93 19.48 -7.18
N ASP A 97 3.96 20.32 -7.30
CA ASP A 97 4.15 21.26 -8.42
C ASP A 97 5.29 20.86 -9.37
N GLY A 98 5.97 19.74 -9.08
CA GLY A 98 7.04 19.19 -9.88
C GLY A 98 6.59 18.84 -11.30
N LYS A 99 7.50 19.04 -12.24
CA LYS A 99 7.29 18.79 -13.69
C LYS A 99 8.03 17.59 -14.22
N ASN A 100 9.05 17.12 -13.52
CA ASN A 100 9.86 15.99 -13.93
C ASN A 100 9.21 14.68 -13.47
N PRO A 101 8.70 13.83 -14.37
CA PRO A 101 8.01 12.61 -13.94
C PRO A 101 8.94 11.55 -13.33
N ALA A 102 10.26 11.71 -13.44
CA ALA A 102 11.23 10.86 -12.75
C ALA A 102 11.43 11.23 -11.25
N GLU A 103 10.81 12.31 -10.78
CA GLU A 103 10.89 12.81 -9.40
C GLU A 103 9.55 12.63 -8.68
N CYS A 104 9.58 12.42 -7.36
CA CYS A 104 8.39 12.14 -6.56
C CYS A 104 7.40 13.31 -6.46
N GLU A 105 7.90 14.55 -6.60
CA GLU A 105 7.08 15.77 -6.56
C GLU A 105 6.28 16.01 -7.85
N TYR A 106 6.34 15.10 -8.83
CA TYR A 106 5.50 15.23 -10.01
C TYR A 106 4.03 15.01 -9.67
N TRP A 107 3.17 15.92 -10.12
CA TRP A 107 1.78 16.03 -9.67
C TRP A 107 0.93 14.75 -9.78
N ARG A 108 1.24 13.86 -10.73
CA ARG A 108 0.52 12.58 -10.88
C ARG A 108 0.92 11.52 -9.86
N TRP A 109 1.94 11.76 -9.04
CA TRP A 109 2.38 10.83 -7.99
C TRP A 109 1.70 11.11 -6.64
N CYS A 110 0.58 11.85 -6.64
CA CYS A 110 -0.12 12.29 -5.44
C CYS A 110 -0.71 11.17 -4.56
N SER A 111 -0.69 9.92 -5.03
CA SER A 111 -1.07 8.70 -4.30
C SER A 111 -0.16 7.55 -4.74
N MET A 112 1.10 7.84 -5.05
CA MET A 112 2.07 6.84 -5.48
C MET A 112 2.73 6.17 -4.27
N ASP A 113 2.91 4.86 -4.35
CA ASP A 113 3.78 4.09 -3.47
C ASP A 113 4.61 3.15 -4.34
N GLY A 114 5.91 3.43 -4.47
CA GLY A 114 6.80 2.67 -5.35
C GLY A 114 7.83 3.50 -6.11
N THR A 115 8.39 2.90 -7.15
CA THR A 115 9.38 3.50 -8.06
C THR A 115 8.73 3.98 -9.35
N ALA A 116 8.93 5.23 -9.75
CA ALA A 116 8.35 5.76 -10.99
C ALA A 116 8.94 5.07 -12.22
N CYS A 117 8.11 4.51 -13.10
CA CYS A 117 8.60 3.94 -14.36
C CYS A 117 9.28 5.01 -15.23
N ALA A 118 8.92 6.28 -15.09
CA ALA A 118 9.60 7.39 -15.75
C ALA A 118 11.04 7.64 -15.26
N ALA A 119 11.42 7.13 -14.08
CA ALA A 119 12.79 7.13 -13.60
C ALA A 119 13.61 5.96 -14.17
N CYS A 120 12.98 5.04 -14.90
CA CYS A 120 13.63 3.89 -15.49
C CYS A 120 13.97 4.13 -16.97
N ASN A 121 15.12 3.64 -17.41
CA ASN A 121 15.52 3.72 -18.81
C ASN A 121 14.50 2.98 -19.70
N GLY A 122 13.83 3.71 -20.59
CA GLY A 122 12.81 3.18 -21.49
C GLY A 122 11.42 3.03 -20.88
N GLY A 123 11.23 3.38 -19.61
CA GLY A 123 9.92 3.54 -19.01
C GLY A 123 9.40 4.98 -19.13
N GLY A 124 8.16 5.20 -18.74
CA GLY A 124 7.52 6.51 -18.80
C GLY A 124 6.32 6.62 -17.87
N VAL A 125 5.65 7.77 -17.91
CA VAL A 125 4.45 8.04 -17.09
C VAL A 125 3.31 7.08 -17.41
N THR A 126 3.24 6.56 -18.65
CA THR A 126 2.17 5.67 -19.10
C THR A 126 2.73 4.47 -19.85
N THR A 127 3.95 4.07 -19.54
CA THR A 127 4.67 3.00 -20.27
C THR A 127 5.60 2.29 -19.30
N CYS A 128 5.50 0.96 -19.26
CA CYS A 128 6.39 0.13 -18.45
C CYS A 128 7.83 0.17 -18.97
N ALA A 129 8.77 -0.03 -18.05
CA ALA A 129 10.16 -0.24 -18.40
C ALA A 129 10.33 -1.53 -19.25
N PRO A 130 11.37 -1.62 -20.10
CA PRO A 130 11.62 -2.81 -20.89
C PRO A 130 11.73 -4.08 -20.03
N GLY A 131 11.03 -5.14 -20.44
CA GLY A 131 11.04 -6.43 -19.75
C GLY A 131 9.95 -6.62 -18.70
N SER A 132 9.23 -5.56 -18.32
CA SER A 132 8.03 -5.65 -17.49
C SER A 132 6.75 -5.40 -18.30
N LYS A 133 5.60 -5.77 -17.73
CA LYS A 133 4.27 -5.57 -18.32
C LYS A 133 3.35 -4.93 -17.29
N PRO A 134 2.36 -4.11 -17.70
CA PRO A 134 1.36 -3.60 -16.76
C PRO A 134 0.64 -4.76 -16.08
N GLY A 135 0.43 -4.66 -14.77
CA GLY A 135 -0.40 -5.59 -14.04
C GLY A 135 -1.86 -5.51 -14.48
N ALA A 136 -2.62 -6.58 -14.23
CA ALA A 136 -4.03 -6.65 -14.59
C ALA A 136 -4.91 -5.72 -13.74
N GLU A 137 -4.48 -5.45 -12.49
CA GLU A 137 -5.15 -4.55 -11.56
C GLU A 137 -4.33 -3.28 -11.29
N PHE A 138 -4.97 -2.32 -10.61
CA PHE A 138 -4.40 -1.01 -10.29
C PHE A 138 -5.10 -0.41 -9.08
N TRP A 139 -4.46 0.56 -8.43
CA TRP A 139 -5.14 1.48 -7.51
C TRP A 139 -5.31 2.85 -8.17
N VAL A 140 -6.05 3.74 -7.51
CA VAL A 140 -6.28 5.08 -8.00
C VAL A 140 -5.97 6.15 -6.96
N GLY A 141 -5.73 7.35 -7.45
CA GLY A 141 -5.65 8.58 -6.65
C GLY A 141 -6.22 9.76 -7.40
N CYS A 142 -6.83 10.69 -6.68
CA CYS A 142 -7.32 11.95 -7.27
C CYS A 142 -6.26 13.03 -7.11
N CYS A 143 -5.62 13.45 -8.20
CA CYS A 143 -4.52 14.41 -8.19
C CYS A 143 -4.92 15.75 -8.79
N THR A 144 -4.40 16.85 -8.25
CA THR A 144 -4.60 18.19 -8.82
C THR A 144 -3.47 18.51 -9.77
N ASN A 145 -3.79 18.88 -11.01
CA ASN A 145 -2.79 19.37 -11.95
C ASN A 145 -2.51 20.86 -11.66
N PRO A 146 -1.27 21.24 -11.29
CA PRO A 146 -0.93 22.62 -10.97
C PRO A 146 -1.06 23.60 -12.15
N ASP A 147 -1.04 23.11 -13.40
CA ASP A 147 -1.10 23.98 -14.59
C ASP A 147 -2.52 24.49 -14.90
N ASP A 148 -3.55 23.70 -14.60
CA ASP A 148 -4.95 24.05 -14.87
C ASP A 148 -5.83 24.10 -13.63
N GLY A 149 -5.31 23.71 -12.46
CA GLY A 149 -6.03 23.66 -11.19
C GLY A 149 -7.13 22.60 -11.14
N LYS A 150 -7.21 21.69 -12.13
CA LYS A 150 -8.25 20.67 -12.21
C LYS A 150 -7.80 19.37 -11.58
N THR A 151 -8.77 18.55 -11.17
CA THR A 151 -8.51 17.23 -10.60
C THR A 151 -8.62 16.13 -11.66
N TYR A 152 -7.76 15.13 -11.55
CA TYR A 152 -7.68 14.00 -12.47
C TYR A 152 -7.59 12.69 -11.70
N LEU A 153 -8.36 11.69 -12.13
CA LEU A 153 -8.26 10.34 -11.60
C LEU A 153 -7.09 9.65 -12.27
N ILE A 154 -6.07 9.36 -11.48
CA ILE A 154 -4.86 8.66 -11.91
C ILE A 154 -5.05 7.20 -11.55
N ALA A 155 -4.81 6.30 -12.50
CA ALA A 155 -4.68 4.88 -12.24
C ALA A 155 -3.20 4.53 -12.15
N TYR A 156 -2.80 3.92 -11.04
CA TYR A 156 -1.45 3.47 -10.81
C TYR A 156 -1.36 1.99 -11.10
N TYR A 157 -0.72 1.66 -12.21
CA TYR A 157 -0.45 0.28 -12.58
C TYR A 157 0.98 -0.03 -12.19
N ASP A 158 1.15 -1.11 -11.44
CA ASP A 158 2.46 -1.71 -11.30
C ASP A 158 2.85 -2.38 -12.61
N CYS A 159 4.12 -2.24 -12.96
CA CYS A 159 4.74 -2.98 -14.03
C CYS A 159 5.46 -4.17 -13.41
N CYS A 160 5.17 -5.36 -13.92
CA CYS A 160 5.46 -6.63 -13.28
C CYS A 160 6.38 -7.49 -14.15
N GLY A 161 7.17 -8.35 -13.51
CA GLY A 161 7.93 -9.43 -14.17
C GLY A 161 9.40 -9.16 -14.44
N ALA A 162 9.90 -7.93 -14.21
CA ALA A 162 11.32 -7.60 -14.28
C ALA A 162 11.87 -7.14 -12.92
N PRO A 163 13.20 -7.19 -12.71
CA PRO A 163 13.82 -6.58 -11.52
C PRO A 163 13.55 -5.08 -11.45
N SER A 164 13.56 -4.52 -10.23
CA SER A 164 13.49 -3.07 -10.05
C SER A 164 14.54 -2.33 -10.88
N CYS A 165 14.12 -1.25 -11.55
CA CYS A 165 14.89 -0.54 -12.55
C CYS A 165 15.48 0.80 -12.08
N SER A 166 15.11 1.26 -10.87
CA SER A 166 15.62 2.48 -10.26
C SER A 166 15.64 2.36 -8.73
N GLN A 167 16.39 3.24 -8.07
CA GLN A 167 16.42 3.38 -6.60
C GLN A 167 15.55 4.56 -6.11
N SER A 168 14.94 5.31 -7.03
CA SER A 168 14.07 6.45 -6.73
C SER A 168 12.70 5.95 -6.29
N PHE A 169 12.56 5.69 -5.00
CA PHE A 169 11.30 5.32 -4.36
C PHE A 169 10.54 6.55 -3.89
N CYS A 170 9.25 6.60 -4.20
CA CYS A 170 8.29 7.60 -3.79
C CYS A 170 7.26 6.90 -2.90
N GLY A 171 7.25 7.22 -1.61
CA GLY A 171 6.29 6.67 -0.65
C GLY A 171 5.46 7.77 0.02
N GLU A 172 4.44 7.35 0.75
CA GLU A 172 3.77 8.11 1.83
C GLU A 172 2.70 9.19 1.50
N PRO A 173 2.05 9.27 0.32
CA PRO A 173 0.81 10.03 0.21
C PRO A 173 -0.41 9.22 0.70
N ASP A 174 -0.48 8.95 2.00
CA ASP A 174 -1.60 8.18 2.61
C ASP A 174 -2.91 8.97 2.68
N MET A 175 -2.95 10.22 2.21
CA MET A 175 -4.06 11.16 2.44
C MET A 175 -5.40 10.73 1.84
N GLN A 176 -5.36 9.86 0.83
CA GLN A 176 -6.53 9.29 0.18
C GLN A 176 -6.67 7.77 0.38
N ALA A 177 -5.73 7.16 1.09
CA ALA A 177 -5.57 5.72 1.08
C ALA A 177 -6.67 4.98 1.87
N THR A 178 -7.18 3.90 1.30
CA THR A 178 -8.12 2.96 1.94
C THR A 178 -7.51 1.57 1.90
N MET A 179 -6.94 1.15 3.03
CA MET A 179 -6.10 -0.04 3.12
C MET A 179 -6.91 -1.31 3.29
N TYR A 180 -6.31 -2.42 2.90
CA TYR A 180 -6.91 -3.75 2.89
C TYR A 180 -8.12 -3.85 1.95
N ASN A 181 -8.07 -3.15 0.82
CA ASN A 181 -9.10 -3.15 -0.22
C ASN A 181 -8.53 -3.62 -1.57
N PRO A 182 -8.43 -4.95 -1.80
CA PRO A 182 -7.82 -5.53 -3.00
C PRO A 182 -8.74 -5.50 -4.24
N VAL A 183 -9.69 -4.57 -4.29
CA VAL A 183 -10.54 -4.36 -5.47
C VAL A 183 -9.82 -3.45 -6.44
N SER A 184 -9.63 -3.87 -7.69
CA SER A 184 -9.04 -3.02 -8.73
C SER A 184 -9.78 -1.67 -8.82
N GLY A 185 -9.02 -0.58 -8.86
CA GLY A 185 -9.52 0.78 -8.75
C GLY A 185 -9.88 1.23 -7.33
N SER A 186 -9.45 0.50 -6.29
CA SER A 186 -9.47 0.99 -4.92
C SER A 186 -8.42 2.09 -4.71
N TYR A 187 -8.42 2.69 -3.52
CA TYR A 187 -7.42 3.65 -3.10
C TYR A 187 -6.37 2.96 -2.19
N ASP A 188 -6.02 1.71 -2.46
CA ASP A 188 -5.06 0.95 -1.65
C ASP A 188 -3.70 0.88 -2.33
N GLN A 189 -2.78 1.77 -1.95
CA GLN A 189 -1.45 1.88 -2.55
C GLN A 189 -0.42 0.88 -1.99
N GLU A 190 -0.72 0.20 -0.87
CA GLU A 190 0.21 -0.73 -0.21
C GLU A 190 0.25 -2.11 -0.89
N ILE A 191 -0.78 -2.43 -1.68
CA ILE A 191 -0.85 -3.70 -2.40
C ILE A 191 0.12 -3.62 -3.57
N ILE A 192 0.96 -4.64 -3.75
CA ILE A 192 1.66 -4.85 -5.03
C ILE A 192 0.61 -5.33 -6.04
N TRP A 193 0.22 -4.46 -6.97
CA TRP A 193 -0.85 -4.71 -7.93
C TRP A 193 -0.43 -5.57 -9.13
N CYS A 194 0.55 -6.44 -8.90
CA CYS A 194 0.91 -7.60 -9.73
C CYS A 194 0.28 -8.89 -9.19
N VAL A 195 -0.67 -8.79 -8.25
CA VAL A 195 -1.14 -9.91 -7.40
C VAL A 195 -1.82 -11.04 -8.19
N SER A 196 -2.45 -10.73 -9.32
CA SER A 196 -3.12 -11.73 -10.17
C SER A 196 -2.31 -12.12 -11.41
N ASP A 197 -1.16 -11.47 -11.64
CA ASP A 197 -0.35 -11.68 -12.84
C ASP A 197 0.52 -12.93 -12.76
N GLU A 198 1.01 -13.39 -13.93
CA GLU A 198 1.94 -14.52 -14.04
C GLU A 198 3.20 -14.34 -13.19
N SER A 199 3.64 -13.09 -13.00
CA SER A 199 4.74 -12.74 -12.11
C SER A 199 4.35 -11.61 -11.18
N GLN A 200 4.43 -11.87 -9.88
CA GLN A 200 4.18 -10.91 -8.81
C GLN A 200 5.41 -10.03 -8.51
N ALA A 201 6.47 -10.12 -9.33
CA ALA A 201 7.68 -9.35 -9.14
C ALA A 201 7.46 -7.89 -9.57
N TYR A 202 7.43 -6.99 -8.59
CA TYR A 202 7.34 -5.54 -8.81
C TYR A 202 8.58 -4.98 -9.52
N THR A 203 8.37 -4.17 -10.56
CA THR A 203 9.45 -3.44 -11.28
C THR A 203 9.40 -1.93 -11.03
N CYS A 204 8.27 -1.29 -11.33
CA CYS A 204 8.03 0.15 -11.23
C CYS A 204 6.52 0.41 -11.37
N THR A 205 6.06 1.65 -11.18
CA THR A 205 4.65 2.06 -11.30
C THR A 205 4.48 3.15 -12.35
N MET A 206 3.41 3.07 -13.15
CA MET A 206 3.00 4.09 -14.12
C MET A 206 1.69 4.79 -13.70
N ALA A 207 1.42 6.01 -14.20
CA ALA A 207 0.27 6.85 -13.86
C ALA A 207 -0.49 7.42 -15.10
N PRO A 208 -1.19 6.57 -15.87
CA PRO A 208 -2.21 7.04 -16.82
C PRO A 208 -3.35 7.81 -16.15
N ILE A 209 -3.82 8.86 -16.83
CA ILE A 209 -5.07 9.55 -16.48
C ILE A 209 -6.23 8.71 -17.02
N ILE A 210 -7.17 8.33 -16.16
CA ILE A 210 -8.37 7.56 -16.53
C ILE A 210 -9.67 8.33 -16.30
N GLY A 211 -9.61 9.52 -15.69
CA GLY A 211 -10.77 10.37 -15.46
C GLY A 211 -10.41 11.83 -15.16
N LYS A 212 -11.42 12.70 -15.18
CA LYS A 212 -11.33 14.12 -14.83
C LYS A 212 -12.37 14.45 -13.77
N ASP A 213 -12.20 15.56 -13.09
CA ASP A 213 -13.14 16.09 -12.09
C ASP A 213 -13.41 15.08 -10.96
N CYS A 214 -12.39 14.31 -10.58
CA CYS A 214 -12.47 13.38 -9.46
C CYS A 214 -12.60 14.13 -8.13
N GLN A 215 -13.12 13.44 -7.12
CA GLN A 215 -13.22 13.93 -5.76
C GLN A 215 -12.23 13.18 -4.87
N ALA A 216 -11.32 13.91 -4.25
CA ALA A 216 -10.44 13.34 -3.23
C ALA A 216 -11.27 12.87 -2.03
N ARG A 217 -10.91 11.72 -1.49
CA ARG A 217 -11.56 11.15 -0.29
C ARG A 217 -10.55 11.16 0.85
N PRO A 218 -10.97 11.42 2.09
CA PRO A 218 -10.08 11.28 3.23
C PRO A 218 -9.68 9.81 3.40
N ALA A 219 -8.43 9.61 3.80
CA ALA A 219 -7.90 8.30 4.18
C ALA A 219 -8.78 7.58 5.19
N ALA A 220 -8.93 6.26 5.04
CA ALA A 220 -9.69 5.41 5.94
C ALA A 220 -8.80 4.77 7.04
N ARG A 221 -7.79 5.50 7.55
CA ARG A 221 -6.93 5.09 8.67
C ARG A 221 -6.67 6.26 9.64
N PRO A 222 -6.44 5.99 10.94
CA PRO A 222 -5.67 6.91 11.77
C PRO A 222 -4.26 6.98 11.17
N LYS A 223 -3.74 8.19 10.93
CA LYS A 223 -2.36 8.39 10.49
C LYS A 223 -1.41 7.54 11.35
N VAL A 224 -0.67 6.63 10.74
CA VAL A 224 0.56 6.13 11.36
C VAL A 224 1.47 7.36 11.49
N GLY A 225 1.79 7.78 12.72
CA GLY A 225 2.52 9.03 13.00
C GLY A 225 3.79 9.14 12.16
N ALA A 226 4.20 10.32 11.70
CA ALA A 226 4.89 11.32 12.53
C ALA A 226 5.37 10.74 13.89
N GLY A 227 6.15 9.65 13.85
CA GLY A 227 6.65 8.97 15.04
C GLY A 227 6.65 7.45 14.94
N SER A 228 7.59 6.90 14.19
CA SER A 228 8.28 5.64 14.50
C SER A 228 9.67 5.69 13.89
#